data_AF-A0A2V7RXI2-F1
#
_entry.id   AF-A0A2V7RXI2-F1
#
_cell.length_a   1.000
_cell.length_b   1.000
_cell.length_c   1.000
_cell.angle_alpha   90.00
_cell.angle_beta   90.00
_cell.angle_gamma   90.00
#
_symmetry.space_group_name_H-M   'P 1'
#
loop_
_entity.id
_entity.type
_entity.pdbx_description
1 polymer ?
#
loop_
_entity_poly.entity_id
_entity_poly.type
_entity_poly.pdbx_seq_one_letter_code
_entity_poly.pdbx_strand_id
1 'polypeptide(L)'
;MTPIRSRVVAADIWSQIIPRRARSFVDACRNTCAALAVAASVLCGLACHRTGATTGATEPGSTTAPRPAVIGAQEGERRFLRGGAAPLLLKIDPVNTGSRRMVLGSSDLPPGDVIGAHRHLQEDEIIIILRGTAQVRLGTQDYVASAGGTVFIPQGTCVTLTNIGTDTLTNVFIFSSPGFEEVLRSVSTKPGEAPKLLTPAQRAAAFHRGHAEASPNDC
;
A
#
# COMPACT_ATOMS: atom_id res chain seq x y z
N MET A 1 -48.66 -18.07 15.60
CA MET A 1 -48.10 -17.50 14.35
C MET A 1 -47.99 -15.99 14.47
N THR A 2 -46.80 -15.42 14.26
CA THR A 2 -46.51 -14.11 13.62
C THR A 2 -44.98 -13.87 13.77
N PRO A 3 -44.21 -13.69 12.69
CA PRO A 3 -42.77 -13.44 12.80
C PRO A 3 -42.46 -11.93 12.89
N ILE A 4 -41.59 -11.53 13.81
CA ILE A 4 -41.01 -10.18 13.85
C ILE A 4 -39.93 -10.11 12.77
N ARG A 5 -40.15 -9.32 11.72
CA ARG A 5 -39.13 -8.96 10.73
C ARG A 5 -38.50 -7.61 11.09
N SER A 6 -37.27 -7.63 11.60
CA SER A 6 -36.44 -6.43 11.71
C SER A 6 -36.04 -5.95 10.31
N ARG A 7 -36.61 -4.83 9.85
CA ARG A 7 -36.14 -4.13 8.65
C ARG A 7 -35.04 -3.15 9.05
N VAL A 8 -33.78 -3.51 8.77
CA VAL A 8 -32.68 -2.54 8.79
C VAL A 8 -32.86 -1.59 7.61
N VAL A 9 -33.22 -0.34 7.89
CA VAL A 9 -33.32 0.71 6.87
C VAL A 9 -31.94 1.36 6.71
N ALA A 10 -31.08 0.73 5.90
CA ALA A 10 -29.83 1.34 5.44
C ALA A 10 -30.14 2.33 4.29
N ALA A 11 -30.83 3.44 4.62
CA ALA A 11 -31.18 4.48 3.66
C ALA A 11 -30.04 5.52 3.54
N ASP A 12 -29.07 5.16 2.70
CA ASP A 12 -28.21 6.04 1.89
C ASP A 12 -28.05 7.52 2.32
N ILE A 13 -27.08 7.75 3.20
CA ILE A 13 -26.67 9.08 3.72
C ILE A 13 -26.28 10.05 2.58
N TRP A 14 -25.81 9.54 1.44
CA TRP A 14 -25.38 10.36 0.30
C TRP A 14 -26.51 11.13 -0.38
N SER A 15 -27.75 10.65 -0.23
CA SER A 15 -28.94 11.28 -0.83
C SER A 15 -29.27 12.67 -0.28
N GLN A 16 -28.76 13.03 0.91
CA GLN A 16 -29.11 14.28 1.61
C GLN A 16 -28.13 15.44 1.37
N ILE A 17 -26.98 15.20 0.73
CA ILE A 17 -25.88 16.18 0.65
C ILE A 17 -25.78 16.87 -0.75
N ILE A 18 -26.53 16.40 -1.76
CA ILE A 18 -26.52 17.01 -3.10
C ILE A 18 -27.67 18.04 -3.23
N PRO A 19 -27.39 19.36 -3.31
CA PRO A 19 -28.42 20.37 -3.55
C PRO A 19 -29.03 20.21 -4.95
N ARG A 20 -30.35 20.33 -5.06
CA ARG A 20 -31.15 20.06 -6.29
C ARG A 20 -30.95 21.03 -7.48
N ARG A 21 -29.84 21.78 -7.56
CA ARG A 21 -29.51 22.69 -8.67
C ARG A 21 -28.19 22.30 -9.38
N ALA A 22 -28.15 21.08 -9.93
CA ALA A 22 -27.09 20.62 -10.81
C ALA A 22 -27.59 19.54 -11.81
N ARG A 23 -28.60 19.88 -12.64
CA ARG A 23 -29.09 19.03 -13.74
C ARG A 23 -29.19 19.79 -15.08
N SER A 24 -28.28 20.72 -15.33
CA SER A 24 -28.27 21.54 -16.55
C SER A 24 -26.86 21.99 -16.97
N PHE A 25 -25.85 21.12 -16.82
CA PHE A 25 -24.47 21.42 -17.22
C PHE A 25 -23.82 20.34 -18.12
N VAL A 26 -24.60 19.34 -18.56
CA VAL A 26 -24.10 18.23 -19.40
C VAL A 26 -24.30 18.51 -20.90
N ASP A 27 -25.26 19.37 -21.28
CA ASP A 27 -25.60 19.64 -22.69
C ASP A 27 -24.82 20.80 -23.33
N ALA A 28 -23.98 21.53 -22.58
CA ALA A 28 -23.27 22.71 -23.06
C ALA A 28 -21.90 22.42 -23.71
N CYS A 29 -21.42 21.17 -23.69
CA CYS A 29 -20.06 20.80 -24.13
C CYS A 29 -20.03 20.07 -25.49
N ARG A 30 -21.00 20.33 -26.37
CA ARG A 30 -21.17 19.58 -27.63
C ARG A 30 -21.13 20.42 -28.92
N ASN A 31 -20.78 21.72 -28.85
CA ASN A 31 -20.95 22.63 -29.99
C ASN A 31 -19.81 23.65 -30.24
N THR A 32 -18.59 23.42 -29.74
CA THR A 32 -17.43 24.29 -29.99
C THR A 32 -16.12 23.50 -30.07
N CYS A 33 -15.78 23.02 -31.27
CA CYS A 33 -14.41 22.83 -31.80
C CYS A 33 -14.46 22.13 -33.18
N ALA A 34 -14.95 22.86 -34.20
CA ALA A 34 -14.99 22.40 -35.59
C ALA A 34 -14.57 23.53 -36.55
N ALA A 35 -13.28 23.86 -36.53
CA ALA A 35 -12.55 24.81 -37.38
C ALA A 35 -11.10 24.87 -36.85
N LEU A 36 -9.99 24.82 -37.61
CA LEU A 36 -9.71 24.75 -39.05
C LEU A 36 -8.41 23.94 -39.26
N ALA A 37 -8.20 23.32 -40.43
CA ALA A 37 -6.96 22.60 -40.77
C ALA A 37 -6.51 22.85 -42.22
N VAL A 38 -5.49 23.71 -42.40
CA VAL A 38 -4.79 24.11 -43.64
C VAL A 38 -3.42 24.67 -43.22
N ALA A 39 -2.24 24.37 -43.76
CA ALA A 39 -1.77 23.39 -44.78
C ALA A 39 -0.33 22.91 -44.40
N ALA A 40 0.44 22.35 -45.34
CA ALA A 40 1.82 21.87 -45.17
C ALA A 40 2.81 22.51 -46.17
N SER A 41 4.11 22.62 -45.81
CA SER A 41 5.32 22.66 -46.67
C SER A 41 6.56 22.81 -45.75
N VAL A 42 7.46 21.83 -45.57
CA VAL A 42 8.50 21.29 -46.49
C VAL A 42 9.66 22.27 -46.75
N LEU A 43 10.79 22.11 -46.00
CA LEU A 43 12.15 21.88 -46.55
C LEU A 43 13.28 21.76 -45.49
N CYS A 44 14.04 20.66 -45.61
CA CYS A 44 15.51 20.51 -45.53
C CYS A 44 16.37 21.25 -44.47
N GLY A 45 17.29 20.53 -43.79
CA GLY A 45 18.38 21.17 -43.05
C GLY A 45 19.27 20.31 -42.15
N LEU A 46 20.13 19.44 -42.73
CA LEU A 46 21.36 18.83 -42.18
C LEU A 46 21.40 18.15 -40.79
N ALA A 47 22.07 16.99 -40.76
CA ALA A 47 22.38 16.25 -39.55
C ALA A 47 23.59 16.79 -38.78
N CYS A 48 23.48 16.81 -37.45
CA CYS A 48 24.64 16.70 -36.55
C CYS A 48 24.47 15.45 -35.68
N HIS A 49 25.22 14.39 -35.99
CA HIS A 49 25.43 13.31 -35.03
C HIS A 49 26.34 13.81 -33.90
N ARG A 50 25.92 13.63 -32.65
CA ARG A 50 26.86 13.22 -31.57
C ARG A 50 26.11 12.57 -30.42
N THR A 51 26.39 11.29 -30.25
CA THR A 51 25.96 10.44 -29.13
C THR A 51 26.64 10.90 -27.84
N GLY A 52 25.97 11.78 -27.09
CA GLY A 52 26.25 11.98 -25.68
C GLY A 52 25.50 10.93 -24.88
N ALA A 53 26.17 9.84 -24.48
CA ALA A 53 25.57 8.85 -23.60
C ALA A 53 25.34 9.47 -22.21
N THR A 54 24.12 9.93 -21.95
CA THR A 54 23.68 10.29 -20.61
C THR A 54 23.68 9.02 -19.77
N THR A 55 24.72 8.83 -18.96
CA THR A 55 24.70 7.92 -17.82
C THR A 55 23.72 8.47 -16.79
N GLY A 56 22.43 8.29 -17.07
CA GLY A 56 21.36 8.48 -16.10
C GLY A 56 21.54 7.42 -15.03
N ALA A 57 22.26 7.78 -13.97
CA ALA A 57 22.14 7.06 -12.71
C ALA A 57 20.64 7.08 -12.35
N THR A 58 20.03 5.90 -12.30
CA THR A 58 18.64 5.80 -11.84
C THR A 58 18.65 6.15 -10.35
N GLU A 59 18.21 7.35 -10.00
CA GLU A 59 18.13 7.75 -8.60
C GLU A 59 17.18 6.81 -7.85
N PRO A 60 17.56 6.33 -6.65
CA PRO A 60 16.66 5.57 -5.82
C PRO A 60 15.58 6.51 -5.26
N GLY A 61 14.37 6.44 -5.84
CA GLY A 61 13.23 7.23 -5.37
C GLY A 61 12.50 8.05 -6.43
N SER A 62 12.33 7.53 -7.65
CA SER A 62 11.38 8.10 -8.64
C SER A 62 9.95 8.04 -8.09
N THR A 63 9.54 9.09 -7.37
CA THR A 63 8.18 9.22 -6.85
C THR A 63 7.22 9.58 -7.96
N THR A 64 6.12 8.85 -8.06
CA THR A 64 5.06 9.11 -9.03
C THR A 64 4.26 10.35 -8.62
N ALA A 65 3.69 11.08 -9.57
CA ALA A 65 2.77 12.18 -9.23
C ALA A 65 1.48 11.61 -8.60
N PRO A 66 0.94 12.23 -7.51
CA PRO A 66 -0.30 11.75 -6.88
C PRO A 66 -1.45 11.65 -7.88
N ARG A 67 -2.10 10.49 -7.96
CA ARG A 67 -3.24 10.25 -8.87
C ARG A 67 -4.39 9.49 -8.19
N PRO A 68 -5.65 9.73 -8.60
CA PRO A 68 -6.75 8.82 -8.28
C PRO A 68 -6.49 7.40 -8.84
N ALA A 69 -6.94 6.39 -8.12
CA ALA A 69 -6.84 5.00 -8.53
C ALA A 69 -8.01 4.17 -7.96
N VAL A 70 -8.50 3.21 -8.74
CA VAL A 70 -9.19 2.02 -8.23
C VAL A 70 -8.18 0.89 -8.39
N ILE A 71 -7.97 0.11 -7.33
CA ILE A 71 -6.97 -0.97 -7.30
C ILE A 71 -7.68 -2.25 -6.86
N GLY A 72 -7.76 -3.22 -7.76
CA GLY A 72 -8.39 -4.51 -7.53
C GLY A 72 -7.74 -5.31 -6.40
N ALA A 73 -8.43 -6.35 -5.92
CA ALA A 73 -7.98 -7.17 -4.79
C ALA A 73 -6.57 -7.74 -4.99
N GLN A 74 -6.24 -8.18 -6.21
CA GLN A 74 -4.94 -8.78 -6.57
C GLN A 74 -3.99 -7.82 -7.31
N GLU A 75 -4.36 -6.53 -7.45
CA GLU A 75 -3.55 -5.51 -8.12
C GLU A 75 -2.63 -4.76 -7.15
N GLY A 76 -1.61 -4.08 -7.69
CA GLY A 76 -0.54 -3.44 -6.95
C GLY A 76 0.83 -4.03 -7.30
N GLU A 77 1.90 -3.51 -6.71
CA GLU A 77 3.23 -4.11 -6.83
C GLU A 77 3.25 -5.44 -6.07
N ARG A 78 3.22 -6.54 -6.82
CA ARG A 78 3.26 -7.90 -6.27
C ARG A 78 4.67 -8.30 -5.92
N ARG A 79 4.85 -8.73 -4.67
CA ARG A 79 6.11 -9.15 -4.07
C ARG A 79 5.89 -10.40 -3.21
N PHE A 80 6.97 -11.00 -2.72
CA PHE A 80 6.89 -12.16 -1.83
C PHE A 80 7.84 -12.04 -0.62
N LEU A 81 7.29 -12.33 0.55
CA LEU A 81 7.98 -12.47 1.83
C LEU A 81 8.26 -13.96 2.11
N ARG A 82 8.92 -14.26 3.25
CA ARG A 82 9.08 -15.62 3.81
C ARG A 82 9.60 -16.64 2.80
N GLY A 83 10.85 -16.46 2.36
CA GLY A 83 11.47 -17.38 1.40
C GLY A 83 10.83 -17.36 0.00
N GLY A 84 10.05 -16.32 -0.34
CA GLY A 84 9.32 -16.25 -1.60
C GLY A 84 7.93 -16.91 -1.58
N ALA A 85 7.49 -17.46 -0.44
CA ALA A 85 6.25 -18.22 -0.34
C ALA A 85 5.01 -17.37 -0.01
N ALA A 86 5.17 -16.25 0.70
CA ALA A 86 4.06 -15.46 1.25
C ALA A 86 3.79 -14.19 0.42
N PRO A 87 2.62 -14.04 -0.23
CA PRO A 87 2.28 -12.83 -0.98
C PRO A 87 2.35 -11.53 -0.17
N LEU A 88 2.86 -10.49 -0.83
CA LEU A 88 2.81 -9.10 -0.42
C LEU A 88 2.33 -8.25 -1.61
N LEU A 89 1.35 -7.37 -1.39
CA LEU A 89 0.94 -6.36 -2.38
C LEU A 89 1.16 -4.97 -1.78
N LEU A 90 1.91 -4.11 -2.48
CA LEU A 90 1.93 -2.66 -2.19
C LEU A 90 0.95 -1.99 -3.16
N LYS A 91 -0.09 -1.33 -2.65
CA LYS A 91 -1.19 -0.79 -3.46
C LYS A 91 -1.11 0.74 -3.54
N ILE A 92 -1.08 1.41 -2.40
CA ILE A 92 -0.98 2.86 -2.29
C ILE A 92 0.36 3.17 -1.63
N ASP A 93 1.21 3.94 -2.29
CA ASP A 93 2.51 4.43 -1.81
C ASP A 93 3.04 5.50 -2.80
N PRO A 94 4.23 6.10 -2.56
CA PRO A 94 4.85 7.05 -3.49
C PRO A 94 5.13 6.47 -4.88
N VAL A 95 5.46 5.18 -5.00
CA VAL A 95 5.84 4.57 -6.30
C VAL A 95 4.62 4.21 -7.14
N ASN A 96 3.64 3.48 -6.60
CA ASN A 96 2.50 2.96 -7.36
C ASN A 96 1.41 4.00 -7.63
N THR A 97 1.28 5.00 -6.75
CA THR A 97 0.16 5.98 -6.76
C THR A 97 0.58 7.43 -6.56
N GLY A 98 1.83 7.68 -6.19
CA GLY A 98 2.29 9.02 -5.79
C GLY A 98 1.75 9.49 -4.44
N SER A 99 1.32 8.58 -3.57
CA SER A 99 0.85 8.95 -2.22
C SER A 99 1.99 9.59 -1.40
N ARG A 100 1.64 10.61 -0.62
CA ARG A 100 2.57 11.36 0.26
C ARG A 100 2.13 11.39 1.72
N ARG A 101 1.02 10.72 2.06
CA ARG A 101 0.30 10.84 3.34
C ARG A 101 -0.25 9.52 3.89
N MET A 102 0.04 8.42 3.20
CA MET A 102 -0.30 7.06 3.64
C MET A 102 0.32 6.04 2.71
N VAL A 103 0.56 4.85 3.26
CA VAL A 103 0.81 3.63 2.51
C VAL A 103 -0.34 2.66 2.78
N LEU A 104 -0.75 1.88 1.79
CA LEU A 104 -1.66 0.76 1.96
C LEU A 104 -1.12 -0.46 1.20
N GLY A 105 -1.11 -1.60 1.87
CA GLY A 105 -0.80 -2.89 1.25
C GLY A 105 -1.53 -4.03 1.94
N SER A 106 -1.24 -5.24 1.50
CA SER A 106 -1.75 -6.47 2.11
C SER A 106 -0.68 -7.54 2.14
N SER A 107 -0.66 -8.34 3.20
CA SER A 107 0.28 -9.47 3.33
C SER A 107 -0.41 -10.73 3.82
N ASP A 108 0.09 -11.87 3.34
CA ASP A 108 -0.22 -13.18 3.88
C ASP A 108 0.85 -13.61 4.91
N LEU A 109 0.41 -14.30 5.96
CA LEU A 109 1.25 -14.88 7.00
C LEU A 109 0.86 -16.36 7.19
N PRO A 110 1.75 -17.32 6.86
CA PRO A 110 1.48 -18.75 7.02
C PRO A 110 1.11 -19.15 8.48
N PRO A 111 0.51 -20.33 8.70
CA PRO A 111 0.26 -20.87 10.05
C PRO A 111 1.54 -20.94 10.89
N GLY A 112 1.50 -20.45 12.13
CA GLY A 112 2.64 -20.42 13.06
C GLY A 112 3.72 -19.37 12.74
N ASP A 113 3.62 -18.68 11.61
CA ASP A 113 4.60 -17.70 11.17
C ASP A 113 4.44 -16.36 11.92
N VAL A 114 5.56 -15.64 12.11
CA VAL A 114 5.63 -14.46 12.99
C VAL A 114 6.14 -13.24 12.22
N ILE A 115 5.50 -12.09 12.40
CA ILE A 115 6.08 -10.75 12.17
C ILE A 115 6.78 -10.37 13.48
N GLY A 116 8.10 -10.59 13.53
CA GLY A 116 8.89 -10.41 14.74
C GLY A 116 8.93 -8.96 15.24
N ALA A 117 9.28 -8.80 16.52
CA ALA A 117 9.28 -7.52 17.24
C ALA A 117 9.91 -6.36 16.43
N HIS A 118 9.18 -5.26 16.34
CA HIS A 118 9.60 -4.00 15.74
C HIS A 118 8.77 -2.83 16.30
N ARG A 119 9.20 -1.60 16.03
CA ARG A 119 8.39 -0.38 16.21
C ARG A 119 8.61 0.57 15.04
N HIS A 120 7.57 1.34 14.71
CA HIS A 120 7.65 2.46 13.79
C HIS A 120 8.07 3.73 14.54
N LEU A 121 8.92 4.55 13.92
CA LEU A 121 9.46 5.79 14.49
C LEU A 121 8.87 7.04 13.85
N GLN A 122 8.04 6.92 12.82
CA GLN A 122 7.28 8.03 12.22
C GLN A 122 5.82 7.67 11.94
N GLU A 123 5.55 6.42 11.58
CA GLU A 123 4.23 5.93 11.23
C GLU A 123 3.42 5.52 12.47
N ASP A 124 2.14 5.90 12.49
CA ASP A 124 1.10 5.06 13.07
C ASP A 124 0.78 3.94 12.06
N GLU A 125 0.53 2.72 12.54
CA GLU A 125 0.05 1.60 11.72
C GLU A 125 -1.39 1.20 12.10
N ILE A 126 -2.20 0.86 11.09
CA ILE A 126 -3.45 0.11 11.25
C ILE A 126 -3.32 -1.22 10.52
N ILE A 127 -3.58 -2.33 11.22
CA ILE A 127 -3.69 -3.67 10.63
C ILE A 127 -5.15 -4.13 10.71
N ILE A 128 -5.73 -4.50 9.58
CA ILE A 128 -7.07 -5.11 9.49
C ILE A 128 -6.90 -6.58 9.10
N ILE A 129 -7.41 -7.49 9.92
CA ILE A 129 -7.39 -8.93 9.63
C ILE A 129 -8.56 -9.26 8.69
N LEU A 130 -8.26 -9.77 7.49
CA LEU A 130 -9.28 -10.21 6.53
C LEU A 130 -9.61 -11.70 6.67
N ARG A 131 -8.62 -12.53 7.04
CA ARG A 131 -8.75 -13.98 7.25
C ARG A 131 -7.76 -14.43 8.32
N GLY A 132 -8.10 -15.49 9.05
CA GLY A 132 -7.24 -16.09 10.08
C GLY A 132 -7.37 -15.41 11.44
N THR A 133 -6.47 -15.77 12.36
CA THR A 133 -6.43 -15.26 13.74
C THR A 133 -4.98 -14.95 14.12
N ALA A 134 -4.72 -13.69 14.45
CA ALA A 134 -3.45 -13.24 15.02
C ALA A 134 -3.51 -13.25 16.55
N GLN A 135 -2.41 -13.67 17.17
CA GLN A 135 -2.01 -13.09 18.46
C GLN A 135 -1.15 -11.87 18.16
N VAL A 136 -1.46 -10.75 18.79
CA VAL A 136 -0.73 -9.48 18.63
C VAL A 136 -0.26 -9.03 20.00
N ARG A 137 1.05 -8.82 20.15
CA ARG A 137 1.59 -8.15 21.34
C ARG A 137 1.84 -6.69 21.01
N LEU A 138 1.27 -5.78 21.81
CA LEU A 138 1.44 -4.32 21.74
C LEU A 138 2.04 -3.85 23.05
N GLY A 139 3.29 -3.37 23.01
CA GLY A 139 4.09 -3.17 24.21
C GLY A 139 4.15 -4.46 25.04
N THR A 140 3.67 -4.40 26.29
CA THR A 140 3.64 -5.53 27.23
C THR A 140 2.35 -6.36 27.20
N GLN A 141 1.38 -6.00 26.36
CA GLN A 141 0.03 -6.59 26.39
C GLN A 141 -0.28 -7.47 25.17
N ASP A 142 -0.89 -8.63 25.41
CA ASP A 142 -1.33 -9.56 24.38
C ASP A 142 -2.81 -9.39 24.03
N TYR A 143 -3.09 -9.46 22.73
CA TYR A 143 -4.41 -9.36 22.14
C TYR A 143 -4.62 -10.48 21.13
N VAL A 144 -5.88 -10.81 20.83
CA VAL A 144 -6.26 -11.71 19.74
C VAL A 144 -7.12 -10.94 18.74
N ALA A 145 -6.74 -10.99 17.47
CA ALA A 145 -7.47 -10.36 16.37
C ALA A 145 -7.79 -11.40 15.28
N SER A 146 -9.07 -11.75 15.14
CA SER A 146 -9.58 -12.59 14.04
C SER A 146 -10.11 -11.74 12.89
N ALA A 147 -10.55 -12.36 11.80
CA ALA A 147 -11.18 -11.69 10.65
C ALA A 147 -12.23 -10.63 11.04
N GLY A 148 -12.12 -9.42 10.46
CA GLY A 148 -12.88 -8.22 10.81
C GLY A 148 -12.27 -7.40 11.96
N GLY A 149 -11.33 -7.99 12.72
CA GLY A 149 -10.58 -7.30 13.77
C GLY A 149 -9.63 -6.25 13.20
N THR A 150 -9.49 -5.15 13.94
CA THR A 150 -8.60 -4.03 13.62
C THR A 150 -7.64 -3.81 14.79
N VAL A 151 -6.35 -3.69 14.47
CA VAL A 151 -5.27 -3.34 15.38
C VAL A 151 -4.84 -1.92 15.04
N PHE A 152 -4.74 -1.05 16.05
CA PHE A 152 -4.14 0.28 15.91
C PHE A 152 -2.85 0.31 16.72
N ILE A 153 -1.78 0.78 16.09
CA ILE A 153 -0.41 0.73 16.61
C ILE A 153 0.14 2.15 16.50
N PRO A 154 0.08 2.96 17.58
CA PRO A 154 0.66 4.29 17.57
C PRO A 154 2.17 4.26 17.33
N GLN A 155 2.70 5.30 16.69
CA GLN A 155 4.13 5.56 16.57
C GLN A 155 4.89 5.30 17.88
N GLY A 156 6.02 4.59 17.80
CA GLY A 156 6.85 4.19 18.93
C GLY A 156 6.43 2.90 19.63
N THR A 157 5.22 2.37 19.37
CA THR A 157 4.72 1.15 20.00
C THR A 157 5.46 -0.09 19.48
N CYS A 158 6.03 -0.89 20.38
CA CYS A 158 6.53 -2.23 20.07
C CYS A 158 5.36 -3.14 19.64
N VAL A 159 5.48 -3.77 18.47
CA VAL A 159 4.51 -4.73 17.95
C VAL A 159 5.16 -6.06 17.56
N THR A 160 4.49 -7.17 17.89
CA THR A 160 4.73 -8.51 17.33
C THR A 160 3.39 -9.10 16.90
N LEU A 161 3.34 -9.77 15.74
CA LEU A 161 2.12 -10.43 15.26
C LEU A 161 2.42 -11.87 14.86
N THR A 162 1.73 -12.82 15.46
CA THR A 162 1.87 -14.27 15.21
C THR A 162 0.57 -14.83 14.66
N ASN A 163 0.61 -15.58 13.55
CA ASN A 163 -0.55 -16.35 13.14
C ASN A 163 -0.72 -17.59 14.02
N ILE A 164 -1.74 -17.57 14.90
CA ILE A 164 -2.05 -18.68 15.81
C ILE A 164 -3.12 -19.64 15.24
N GLY A 165 -3.59 -19.39 14.02
CA GLY A 165 -4.54 -20.24 13.32
C GLY A 165 -3.88 -21.39 12.54
N THR A 166 -4.70 -22.30 12.04
CA THR A 166 -4.30 -23.41 11.15
C THR A 166 -4.23 -23.02 9.67
N ASP A 167 -4.84 -21.88 9.31
CA ASP A 167 -4.91 -21.36 7.94
C ASP A 167 -4.02 -20.12 7.76
N THR A 168 -3.68 -19.78 6.52
CA THR A 168 -2.98 -18.53 6.19
C THR A 168 -3.80 -17.31 6.65
N LEU A 169 -3.21 -16.53 7.54
CA LEU A 169 -3.72 -15.23 7.93
C LEU A 169 -3.48 -14.25 6.78
N THR A 170 -4.49 -13.45 6.44
CA THR A 170 -4.40 -12.39 5.44
C THR A 170 -4.75 -11.08 6.10
N ASN A 171 -3.87 -10.08 6.01
CA ASN A 171 -4.07 -8.75 6.55
C ASN A 171 -3.99 -7.66 5.47
N VAL A 172 -4.61 -6.52 5.76
CA VAL A 172 -4.31 -5.22 5.15
C VAL A 172 -3.58 -4.39 6.19
N PHE A 173 -2.49 -3.75 5.79
CA PHE A 173 -1.76 -2.79 6.62
C PHE A 173 -1.87 -1.38 6.00
N ILE A 174 -1.93 -0.38 6.86
CA ILE A 174 -1.96 1.04 6.49
C ILE A 174 -0.94 1.77 7.37
N PHE A 175 -0.01 2.48 6.77
CA PHE A 175 0.91 3.38 7.48
C PHE A 175 0.49 4.83 7.25
N SER A 176 0.58 5.69 8.28
CA SER A 176 0.20 7.10 8.19
C SER A 176 1.22 8.00 7.44
N SER A 177 2.42 7.50 7.18
CA SER A 177 3.44 8.12 6.32
C SER A 177 4.12 7.11 5.39
N PRO A 178 4.70 7.55 4.26
CA PRO A 178 5.68 6.77 3.51
C PRO A 178 7.01 6.64 4.27
N GLY A 179 7.69 5.52 4.07
CA GLY A 179 8.99 5.17 4.65
C GLY A 179 9.15 3.65 4.77
N PHE A 180 8.19 2.99 5.43
CA PHE A 180 8.30 1.56 5.74
C PHE A 180 8.08 0.62 4.54
N GLU A 181 7.42 1.08 3.46
CA GLU A 181 7.30 0.31 2.22
C GLU A 181 8.65 -0.02 1.59
N GLU A 182 9.67 0.81 1.80
CA GLU A 182 11.04 0.52 1.35
C GLU A 182 11.69 -0.59 2.18
N VAL A 183 11.35 -0.70 3.48
CA VAL A 183 11.70 -1.87 4.29
C VAL A 183 11.04 -3.11 3.70
N LEU A 184 9.74 -3.06 3.43
CA LEU A 184 8.99 -4.15 2.81
C LEU A 184 9.60 -4.58 1.47
N ARG A 185 9.95 -3.63 0.59
CA ARG A 185 10.68 -3.89 -0.68
C ARG A 185 12.06 -4.50 -0.43
N SER A 186 12.79 -4.03 0.58
CA SER A 186 14.12 -4.55 0.92
C SER A 186 14.09 -6.01 1.38
N VAL A 187 13.08 -6.44 2.15
CA VAL A 187 12.97 -7.80 2.71
C VAL A 187 12.16 -8.79 1.86
N SER A 188 11.64 -8.35 0.72
CA SER A 188 10.83 -9.16 -0.21
C SER A 188 11.41 -9.21 -1.62
N THR A 189 11.02 -10.22 -2.39
CA THR A 189 11.39 -10.46 -3.79
C THR A 189 10.26 -10.12 -4.76
N LYS A 190 10.57 -9.88 -6.03
CA LYS A 190 9.58 -9.90 -7.12
C LYS A 190 9.27 -11.36 -7.53
N PRO A 191 8.18 -11.61 -8.29
CA PRO A 191 7.92 -12.94 -8.85
C PRO A 191 9.13 -13.47 -9.64
N GLY A 192 9.56 -14.69 -9.34
CA GLY A 192 10.68 -15.36 -10.01
C GLY A 192 12.10 -14.98 -9.52
N GLU A 193 12.24 -14.02 -8.62
CA GLU A 193 13.54 -13.70 -7.99
C GLU A 193 13.85 -14.66 -6.82
N ALA A 194 15.13 -15.04 -6.69
CA ALA A 194 15.59 -15.86 -5.57
C ALA A 194 15.41 -15.13 -4.22
N PRO A 195 15.02 -15.83 -3.13
CA PRO A 195 14.74 -15.21 -1.83
C PRO A 195 15.88 -14.36 -1.28
N LYS A 196 15.55 -13.16 -0.80
CA LYS A 196 16.51 -12.29 -0.13
C LYS A 196 16.81 -12.82 1.27
N LEU A 197 18.10 -13.03 1.54
CA LEU A 197 18.62 -13.36 2.86
C LEU A 197 19.41 -12.16 3.38
N LEU A 198 18.83 -11.40 4.30
CA LEU A 198 19.49 -10.27 4.96
C LEU A 198 20.12 -10.77 6.26
N THR A 199 21.36 -10.36 6.52
CA THR A 199 21.95 -10.50 7.86
C THR A 199 21.20 -9.62 8.87
N PRO A 200 21.29 -9.90 10.19
CA PRO A 200 20.67 -9.05 11.21
C PRO A 200 21.06 -7.56 11.08
N ALA A 201 22.33 -7.28 10.78
CA ALA A 201 22.82 -5.92 10.55
C ALA A 201 22.20 -5.27 9.29
N GLN A 202 22.07 -6.01 8.19
CA GLN A 202 21.40 -5.52 6.98
C GLN A 202 19.90 -5.26 7.22
N ARG A 203 19.23 -6.12 8.00
CA ARG A 203 17.82 -5.93 8.39
C ARG A 203 17.67 -4.68 9.27
N ALA A 204 18.49 -4.52 10.30
CA ALA A 204 18.47 -3.34 11.17
C ALA A 204 18.70 -2.05 10.38
N ALA A 205 19.71 -2.03 9.49
CA ALA A 205 19.98 -0.89 8.62
C ALA A 205 18.84 -0.59 7.64
N ALA A 206 18.11 -1.61 7.17
CA ALA A 206 16.93 -1.43 6.32
C ALA A 206 15.76 -0.80 7.10
N PHE A 207 15.44 -1.35 8.27
CA PHE A 207 14.42 -0.81 9.18
C PHE A 207 14.69 0.65 9.53
N HIS A 208 15.93 0.99 9.93
CA HIS A 208 16.29 2.36 10.27
C HIS A 208 16.12 3.35 9.09
N ARG A 209 16.35 2.91 7.84
CA ARG A 209 16.12 3.76 6.66
C ARG A 209 14.64 4.04 6.40
N GLY A 210 13.77 3.05 6.63
CA GLY A 210 12.32 3.22 6.57
C GLY A 210 11.69 3.51 7.92
N HIS A 211 12.36 4.34 8.72
CA HIS A 211 11.88 4.90 9.99
C HIS A 211 11.32 3.87 10.98
N ALA A 212 11.99 2.74 11.14
CA ALA A 212 11.59 1.69 12.09
C ALA A 212 12.80 1.06 12.79
N GLU A 213 12.53 0.34 13.88
CA GLU A 213 13.53 -0.48 14.57
C GLU A 213 13.21 -1.97 14.45
N ALA A 214 14.21 -2.77 14.10
CA ALA A 214 14.12 -4.22 14.03
C ALA A 214 14.59 -4.84 15.35
N SER A 215 13.75 -5.64 15.99
CA SER A 215 14.08 -6.36 17.24
C SER A 215 14.64 -5.45 18.34
N PRO A 216 13.89 -4.43 18.81
CA PRO A 216 14.33 -3.60 19.93
C PRO A 216 14.50 -4.44 21.21
N ASN A 217 15.47 -4.09 22.04
CA ASN A 217 15.75 -4.77 23.31
C ASN A 217 14.83 -4.31 24.47
N ASP A 218 14.03 -3.28 24.21
CA ASP A 218 13.09 -2.64 25.13
C ASP A 218 11.61 -2.92 24.76
N CYS A 219 11.39 -3.96 23.95
CA CYS A 219 10.10 -4.65 23.80
C CYS A 219 10.04 -5.90 24.71
#